data_AF-A0A7C7ZFR0-F1
#
_entry.id   AF-A0A7C7ZFR0-F1
#
_cell.length_a   1.000
_cell.length_b   1.000
_cell.length_c   1.000
_cell.angle_alpha   90.00
_cell.angle_beta   90.00
_cell.angle_gamma   90.00
#
_symmetry.space_group_name_H-M   'P 1'
#
loop_
_entity.id
_entity.type
_entity.pdbx_description
1 polymer ?
#
loop_
_entity_poly.entity_id
_entity_poly.type
_entity_poly.pdbx_seq_one_letter_code
_entity_poly.pdbx_strand_id
1 'polypeptide(L)'
;MMIMMFDLGMVLAMVAIGAALVSETGVELQFGIIVLLIAVIVGGLALLRAPFSLGPFDRLRDLEIFRAPRQAPTRDLIELAVLRFTFVLVFQMMGWAAFHAFGVEVPLGALLVNFSGVVMVSMLPAVAGIGPGQVAMVEFFGAYGSAETLLACSITLAGGMIIVRSLIGVAFAREFTREAYAAAKGDAAQSDHEDL
;
A
#
# COMPACT_ATOMS: atom_id res chain seq x y z
N MET A 1 0.10 -12.29 -0.49
CA MET A 1 1.35 -11.74 0.07
C MET A 1 2.09 -10.79 -0.88
N MET A 2 2.21 -11.10 -2.18
CA MET A 2 2.85 -10.20 -3.18
C MET A 2 2.31 -8.76 -3.15
N ILE A 3 0.99 -8.60 -3.09
CA ILE A 3 0.31 -7.29 -2.98
C ILE A 3 0.87 -6.43 -1.84
N MET A 4 0.99 -7.01 -0.63
CA MET A 4 1.46 -6.29 0.55
C MET A 4 2.91 -5.82 0.40
N MET A 5 3.76 -6.59 -0.29
CA MET A 5 5.14 -6.19 -0.56
C MET A 5 5.22 -5.02 -1.54
N PHE A 6 4.38 -5.03 -2.57
CA PHE A 6 4.28 -3.88 -3.48
C PHE A 6 3.77 -2.65 -2.75
N ASP A 7 2.70 -2.77 -1.97
CA ASP A 7 2.15 -1.66 -1.20
C ASP A 7 3.20 -1.08 -0.24
N LEU A 8 3.92 -1.93 0.51
CA LEU A 8 5.00 -1.50 1.40
C LEU A 8 6.14 -0.81 0.64
N GLY A 9 6.59 -1.37 -0.50
CA GLY A 9 7.62 -0.76 -1.33
C GLY A 9 7.21 0.61 -1.86
N MET A 10 5.95 0.78 -2.27
CA MET A 10 5.41 2.07 -2.72
C MET A 10 5.33 3.08 -1.58
N VAL A 11 4.89 2.66 -0.39
CA VAL A 11 4.86 3.52 0.81
C VAL A 11 6.27 3.99 1.19
N LEU A 12 7.26 3.09 1.18
CA LEU A 12 8.66 3.45 1.45
C LEU A 12 9.21 4.41 0.38
N ALA A 13 8.85 4.21 -0.89
CA ALA A 13 9.21 5.15 -1.95
C ALA A 13 8.58 6.54 -1.73
N MET A 14 7.32 6.61 -1.29
CA MET A 14 6.67 7.88 -0.95
C MET A 14 7.36 8.58 0.22
N VAL A 15 7.77 7.84 1.26
CA VAL A 15 8.53 8.39 2.40
C VAL A 15 9.83 9.01 1.91
N ALA A 16 10.57 8.32 1.05
CA ALA A 16 11.83 8.84 0.55
C ALA A 16 11.68 10.06 -0.38
N ILE A 17 10.65 10.06 -1.24
CA ILE A 17 10.31 11.23 -2.06
C ILE A 17 9.92 12.41 -1.15
N GLY A 18 9.09 12.17 -0.13
CA GLY A 18 8.69 13.19 0.83
C GLY A 18 9.88 13.72 1.64
N ALA A 19 10.77 12.83 2.11
CA ALA A 19 11.97 13.20 2.84
C ALA A 19 12.92 14.03 1.97
N ALA A 20 13.07 13.65 0.70
CA ALA A 20 13.78 14.46 -0.28
C ALA A 20 13.17 15.86 -0.37
N LEU A 21 11.85 16.00 -0.55
CA LEU A 21 11.16 17.29 -0.67
C LEU A 21 11.23 18.18 0.59
N VAL A 22 11.34 17.59 1.79
CA VAL A 22 11.45 18.33 3.06
C VAL A 22 12.90 18.69 3.39
N SER A 23 13.86 17.92 2.92
CA SER A 23 15.27 18.17 3.19
C SER A 23 15.75 19.45 2.50
N GLU A 24 16.38 20.36 3.24
CA GLU A 24 17.13 21.51 2.68
C GLU A 24 18.42 21.08 1.94
N THR A 25 18.52 19.80 1.59
CA THR A 25 19.68 19.23 0.91
C THR A 25 19.60 19.51 -0.59
N GLY A 26 20.75 19.65 -1.24
CA GLY A 26 20.82 19.95 -2.67
C GLY A 26 20.08 18.92 -3.53
N VAL A 27 19.55 19.38 -4.67
CA VAL A 27 18.76 18.58 -5.64
C VAL A 27 19.45 17.25 -6.01
N GLU A 28 20.78 17.22 -5.98
CA GLU A 28 21.59 16.02 -6.25
C GLU A 28 21.34 14.88 -5.23
N LEU A 29 21.19 15.19 -3.94
CA LEU A 29 20.96 14.16 -2.91
C LEU A 29 19.54 13.59 -3.01
N GLN A 30 18.55 14.46 -3.27
CA GLN A 30 17.16 14.06 -3.51
C GLN A 30 17.07 13.10 -4.70
N PHE A 31 17.70 13.46 -5.81
CA PHE A 31 17.78 12.61 -7.00
C PHE A 31 18.50 11.29 -6.70
N GLY A 32 19.62 11.34 -5.96
CA GLY A 32 20.38 10.16 -5.55
C GLY A 32 19.55 9.16 -4.73
N ILE A 33 18.73 9.65 -3.79
CA ILE A 33 17.84 8.80 -2.97
C ILE A 33 16.78 8.11 -3.84
N ILE A 34 16.15 8.86 -4.76
CA ILE A 34 15.12 8.30 -5.66
C ILE A 34 15.73 7.22 -6.56
N VAL A 35 16.89 7.50 -7.17
CA VAL A 35 17.60 6.53 -8.02
C VAL A 35 18.01 5.29 -7.23
N LEU A 36 18.52 5.46 -6.01
CA LEU A 36 18.88 4.35 -5.13
C LEU A 36 17.67 3.46 -4.83
N LEU A 37 16.51 4.06 -4.55
CA LEU A 37 15.28 3.31 -4.28
C LEU A 37 14.83 2.49 -5.49
N ILE A 38 14.83 3.10 -6.67
CA ILE A 38 14.52 2.40 -7.92
C ILE A 38 15.52 1.27 -8.13
N ALA A 39 16.82 1.51 -7.90
CA ALA A 39 17.87 0.51 -8.03
C ALA A 39 17.70 -0.66 -7.05
N VAL A 40 17.29 -0.41 -5.81
CA VAL A 40 17.02 -1.47 -4.82
C VAL A 40 15.80 -2.30 -5.22
N ILE A 41 14.72 -1.67 -5.68
CA ILE A 41 13.49 -2.38 -6.09
C ILE A 41 13.75 -3.22 -7.35
N VAL A 42 14.29 -2.59 -8.40
CA VAL A 42 14.57 -3.25 -9.68
C VAL A 42 15.68 -4.28 -9.52
N GLY A 43 16.75 -3.94 -8.80
CA GLY A 43 17.87 -4.84 -8.51
C GLY A 43 17.44 -6.02 -7.65
N GLY A 44 16.61 -5.80 -6.63
CA GLY A 44 16.05 -6.87 -5.81
C GLY A 44 15.20 -7.84 -6.64
N LEU A 45 14.35 -7.33 -7.52
CA LEU A 45 13.55 -8.17 -8.43
C LEU A 45 14.42 -8.92 -9.44
N ALA A 46 15.45 -8.26 -9.99
CA ALA A 46 16.40 -8.87 -10.91
C ALA A 46 17.20 -10.00 -10.23
N LEU A 47 17.66 -9.79 -8.98
CA LEU A 47 18.34 -10.80 -8.18
C LEU A 47 17.42 -11.99 -7.85
N LEU A 48 16.15 -11.73 -7.53
CA LEU A 48 15.17 -12.80 -7.30
C LEU A 48 14.91 -13.65 -8.55
N ARG A 49 15.10 -13.09 -9.75
CA ARG A 49 14.91 -13.75 -11.05
C ARG A 49 16.21 -14.20 -11.71
N ALA A 50 17.35 -13.96 -11.07
CA ALA A 50 18.65 -14.29 -11.63
C ALA A 50 18.77 -15.81 -11.85
N PRO A 51 19.23 -16.26 -13.04
CA PRO A 51 19.36 -17.69 -13.35
C PRO A 51 20.57 -18.35 -12.66
N PHE A 52 21.44 -17.58 -11.99
CA PHE A 52 22.62 -18.07 -11.28
C PHE A 52 22.34 -18.28 -9.78
N SER A 53 23.13 -19.16 -9.15
CA SER A 53 23.09 -19.37 -7.69
C SER A 53 23.67 -18.15 -6.97
N LEU A 54 22.95 -17.63 -5.97
CA LEU A 54 23.41 -16.57 -5.08
C LEU A 54 24.10 -17.12 -3.82
N GLY A 55 24.45 -18.41 -3.82
CA GLY A 55 25.08 -19.11 -2.70
C GLY A 55 24.20 -19.08 -1.44
N PRO A 56 24.63 -18.46 -0.32
CA PRO A 56 23.86 -18.47 0.93
C PRO A 56 22.50 -17.74 0.82
N PHE A 57 22.34 -16.82 -0.12
CA PHE A 57 21.10 -16.08 -0.33
C PHE A 57 20.04 -16.87 -1.12
N ASP A 58 20.38 -18.03 -1.68
CA ASP A 58 19.39 -18.90 -2.32
C ASP A 58 18.29 -19.33 -1.33
N ARG A 59 18.64 -19.49 -0.04
CA ARG A 59 17.68 -19.76 1.03
C ARG A 59 16.65 -18.63 1.22
N LEU A 60 17.06 -17.38 1.09
CA LEU A 60 16.11 -16.24 1.13
C LEU A 60 15.27 -16.22 -0.14
N ARG A 61 15.88 -16.43 -1.32
CA ARG A 61 15.19 -16.43 -2.61
C ARG A 61 14.11 -17.52 -2.72
N ASP A 62 14.32 -18.66 -2.07
CA ASP A 62 13.42 -19.81 -2.13
C ASP A 62 12.27 -19.77 -1.12
N LEU A 63 12.19 -18.73 -0.28
CA LEU A 63 11.04 -18.51 0.59
C LEU A 63 9.75 -18.39 -0.23
N GLU A 64 8.64 -18.95 0.30
CA GLU A 64 7.33 -18.88 -0.36
C GLU A 64 6.89 -17.46 -0.69
N ILE A 65 7.33 -16.47 0.10
CA ILE A 65 7.05 -15.06 -0.13
C ILE A 65 7.53 -14.54 -1.49
N PHE A 66 8.63 -15.09 -2.00
CA PHE A 66 9.21 -14.68 -3.27
C PHE A 66 8.84 -15.59 -4.43
N ARG A 67 8.12 -16.69 -4.19
CA ARG A 67 7.67 -17.62 -5.24
C ARG A 67 6.87 -16.89 -6.31
N ALA A 68 5.89 -16.09 -5.89
CA ALA A 68 5.00 -15.41 -6.79
C ALA A 68 5.70 -14.31 -7.64
N PRO A 69 6.50 -13.38 -7.08
CA PRO A 69 7.22 -12.40 -7.89
C PRO A 69 8.30 -13.01 -8.79
N ARG A 70 8.81 -14.20 -8.46
CA ARG A 70 9.75 -14.96 -9.30
C ARG A 70 9.08 -15.60 -10.52
N GLN A 71 7.86 -16.11 -10.37
CA GLN A 71 7.17 -16.90 -11.40
C GLN A 71 6.24 -16.08 -12.29
N ALA A 72 5.75 -14.92 -11.81
CA ALA A 72 4.82 -14.09 -12.56
C ALA A 72 5.45 -13.52 -13.85
N PRO A 73 4.69 -13.35 -14.94
CA PRO A 73 5.14 -12.57 -16.09
C PRO A 73 5.56 -11.15 -15.68
N THR A 74 6.62 -10.60 -16.28
CA THR A 74 7.08 -9.23 -15.98
C THR A 74 6.00 -8.19 -16.27
N ARG A 75 5.19 -8.42 -17.31
CA ARG A 75 4.05 -7.56 -17.66
C ARG A 75 3.07 -7.43 -16.50
N ASP A 76 2.67 -8.55 -15.91
CA ASP A 76 1.70 -8.59 -14.82
C ASP A 76 2.26 -7.90 -13.56
N LEU A 77 3.58 -8.02 -13.31
CA LEU A 77 4.23 -7.28 -12.23
C LEU A 77 4.25 -5.78 -12.47
N ILE A 78 4.49 -5.33 -13.71
CA ILE A 78 4.44 -3.91 -14.06
C ILE A 78 3.00 -3.39 -13.90
N GLU A 79 2.02 -4.13 -14.40
CA GLU A 79 0.60 -3.76 -14.28
C GLU A 79 0.18 -3.66 -12.81
N LEU A 80 0.55 -4.66 -12.00
CA LEU A 80 0.33 -4.63 -10.56
C LEU A 80 1.04 -3.45 -9.90
N ALA A 81 2.30 -3.18 -10.24
CA ALA A 81 3.05 -2.06 -9.70
C ALA A 81 2.37 -0.71 -10.00
N VAL A 82 1.93 -0.51 -11.24
CA VAL A 82 1.22 0.71 -11.67
C VAL A 82 -0.11 0.85 -10.94
N LEU A 83 -0.87 -0.24 -10.82
CA LEU A 83 -2.14 -0.24 -10.10
C LEU A 83 -1.94 0.10 -8.61
N ARG A 84 -0.93 -0.50 -7.98
CA ARG A 84 -0.59 -0.24 -6.57
C ARG A 84 -0.07 1.17 -6.33
N PHE A 85 0.79 1.66 -7.21
CA PHE A 85 1.25 3.04 -7.17
C PHE A 85 0.06 4.01 -7.26
N THR A 86 -0.84 3.79 -8.21
CA THR A 86 -2.04 4.62 -8.39
C THR A 86 -2.93 4.57 -7.16
N PHE A 87 -3.13 3.38 -6.58
CA PHE A 87 -3.91 3.21 -5.36
C PHE A 87 -3.33 4.00 -4.18
N VAL A 88 -2.02 3.87 -3.94
CA VAL A 88 -1.33 4.62 -2.87
C VAL A 88 -1.43 6.12 -3.11
N LEU A 89 -1.23 6.58 -4.36
CA LEU A 89 -1.31 7.99 -4.71
C LEU A 89 -2.72 8.56 -4.49
N VAL A 90 -3.76 7.86 -4.93
CA VAL A 90 -5.15 8.26 -4.66
C VAL A 90 -5.42 8.33 -3.16
N PHE A 91 -4.89 7.37 -2.39
CA PHE A 91 -5.05 7.37 -0.95
C PHE A 91 -4.37 8.57 -0.27
N GLN A 92 -3.15 8.94 -0.70
CA GLN A 92 -2.47 10.15 -0.25
C GLN A 92 -3.27 11.42 -0.60
N MET A 93 -3.81 11.49 -1.82
CA MET A 93 -4.63 12.61 -2.28
C MET A 93 -5.94 12.73 -1.50
N MET A 94 -6.56 11.62 -1.10
CA MET A 94 -7.71 11.65 -0.19
C MET A 94 -7.34 12.22 1.18
N GLY A 95 -6.17 11.87 1.70
CA GLY A 95 -5.63 12.47 2.93
C GLY A 95 -5.45 13.98 2.81
N TRP A 96 -4.83 14.43 1.71
CA TRP A 96 -4.70 15.86 1.38
C TRP A 96 -6.07 16.57 1.30
N ALA A 97 -7.02 15.98 0.58
CA ALA A 97 -8.36 16.54 0.44
C ALA A 97 -9.10 16.61 1.79
N ALA A 98 -8.90 15.62 2.67
CA ALA A 98 -9.45 15.64 4.02
C ALA A 98 -8.85 16.79 4.84
N PHE A 99 -7.52 16.95 4.86
CA PHE A 99 -6.89 18.08 5.55
C PHE A 99 -7.41 19.42 5.03
N HIS A 100 -7.46 19.58 3.71
CA HIS A 100 -7.97 20.81 3.10
C HIS A 100 -9.44 21.08 3.43
N ALA A 101 -10.29 20.04 3.51
CA ALA A 101 -11.70 20.19 3.87
C ALA A 101 -11.90 20.65 5.32
N PHE A 102 -10.95 20.36 6.20
CA PHE A 102 -10.95 20.78 7.60
C PHE A 102 -10.07 22.03 7.86
N GLY A 103 -9.59 22.69 6.80
CA GLY A 103 -8.78 23.90 6.91
C GLY A 103 -7.37 23.67 7.46
N VAL A 104 -6.84 22.45 7.34
CA VAL A 104 -5.48 22.09 7.73
C VAL A 104 -4.58 22.15 6.50
N GLU A 105 -3.58 23.02 6.51
CA GLU A 105 -2.60 23.14 5.43
C GLU A 105 -1.34 22.34 5.77
N VAL A 106 -1.04 21.32 4.96
CA VAL A 106 0.13 20.47 5.12
C VAL A 106 1.00 20.57 3.86
N PRO A 107 2.29 20.93 3.98
CA PRO A 107 3.23 20.90 2.87
C PRO A 107 3.32 19.50 2.26
N LEU A 108 3.41 19.41 0.93
CA LEU A 108 3.37 18.13 0.22
C LEU A 108 4.42 17.13 0.71
N GLY A 109 5.64 17.57 0.98
CA GLY A 109 6.71 16.71 1.49
C GLY A 109 6.36 16.12 2.86
N ALA A 110 5.84 16.94 3.78
CA ALA A 110 5.40 16.49 5.10
C ALA A 110 4.20 15.54 5.00
N LEU A 111 3.25 15.82 4.11
CA LEU A 111 2.13 14.92 3.83
C LEU A 111 2.63 13.54 3.40
N LEU A 112 3.56 13.48 2.44
CA LEU A 112 4.07 12.22 1.91
C LEU A 112 4.74 11.37 2.99
N VAL A 113 5.59 11.98 3.82
CA VAL A 113 6.30 11.30 4.91
C VAL A 113 5.32 10.88 6.01
N ASN A 114 4.61 11.85 6.58
CA ASN A 114 3.84 11.65 7.80
C ASN A 114 2.64 10.74 7.54
N PHE A 115 1.95 10.92 6.41
CA PHE A 115 0.79 10.08 6.09
C PHE A 115 1.18 8.66 5.73
N SER A 116 2.35 8.47 5.11
CA SER A 116 2.91 7.13 4.91
C SER A 116 3.23 6.46 6.26
N GLY A 117 3.74 7.23 7.22
CA GLY A 117 3.88 6.80 8.61
C GLY A 117 2.54 6.38 9.22
N VAL A 118 1.48 7.18 9.04
CA VAL A 118 0.12 6.85 9.50
C VAL A 118 -0.34 5.52 8.93
N VAL A 119 -0.13 5.28 7.62
CA VAL A 119 -0.48 4.01 6.97
C VAL A 119 0.25 2.83 7.59
N MET A 120 1.56 2.97 7.81
CA MET A 120 2.37 1.91 8.42
C MET A 120 1.89 1.59 9.84
N VAL A 121 1.65 2.61 10.67
CA VAL A 121 1.16 2.43 12.05
C VAL A 121 -0.26 1.85 12.06
N SER A 122 -1.08 2.19 11.07
CA SER A 122 -2.45 1.66 10.93
C SER A 122 -2.50 0.15 10.65
N MET A 123 -1.39 -0.46 10.23
CA MET A 123 -1.30 -1.92 10.08
C MET A 123 -1.23 -2.63 11.43
N LEU A 124 -0.91 -1.92 12.51
CA LEU A 124 -0.91 -2.48 13.85
C LEU A 124 -2.35 -2.74 14.31
N PRO A 125 -2.57 -3.83 15.07
CA PRO A 125 -3.90 -4.13 15.61
C PRO A 125 -4.35 -3.01 16.55
N ALA A 126 -5.61 -2.61 16.43
CA ALA A 126 -6.17 -1.58 17.29
C ALA A 126 -6.41 -2.09 18.72
N VAL A 127 -6.09 -1.24 19.69
CA VAL A 127 -6.29 -1.49 21.12
C VAL A 127 -7.10 -0.32 21.68
N ALA A 128 -8.17 -0.62 22.44
CA ALA A 128 -9.00 0.36 23.14
C ALA A 128 -9.85 1.32 22.27
N GLY A 129 -10.36 0.87 21.12
CA GLY A 129 -11.41 1.59 20.37
C GLY A 129 -10.95 2.80 19.56
N ILE A 130 -9.70 3.25 19.74
CA ILE A 130 -9.01 4.20 18.86
C ILE A 130 -8.02 3.40 18.00
N GLY A 131 -8.09 3.60 16.68
CA GLY A 131 -7.16 2.98 15.75
C GLY A 131 -5.75 3.55 15.94
N PRO A 132 -4.67 2.74 15.88
CA PRO A 132 -3.29 3.20 15.92
C PRO A 132 -3.00 4.28 14.86
N GLY A 133 -3.69 4.19 13.72
CA GLY A 133 -3.67 5.22 12.69
C GLY A 133 -4.19 6.59 13.13
N GLN A 134 -5.18 6.64 14.03
CA GLN A 134 -5.73 7.91 14.54
C GLN A 134 -4.76 8.57 15.52
N VAL A 135 -4.11 7.77 16.37
CA VAL A 135 -3.01 8.26 17.23
C VAL A 135 -1.87 8.77 16.37
N ALA A 136 -1.44 8.01 15.37
CA ALA A 136 -0.40 8.42 14.43
C ALA A 136 -0.78 9.70 13.68
N MET A 137 -2.06 9.89 13.34
CA MET A 137 -2.52 11.13 12.69
C MET A 137 -2.27 12.35 13.59
N VAL A 138 -2.62 12.27 14.87
CA VAL A 138 -2.42 13.37 15.82
C VAL A 138 -0.93 13.60 16.07
N GLU A 139 -0.15 12.54 16.28
CA GLU A 139 1.29 12.64 16.57
C GLU A 139 2.08 13.18 15.38
N PHE A 140 1.86 12.65 14.17
CA PHE A 140 2.64 13.05 12.99
C PHE A 140 2.19 14.39 12.40
N PHE A 141 0.95 14.81 12.61
CA PHE A 141 0.44 16.08 12.08
C PHE A 141 0.16 17.15 13.13
N GLY A 142 0.50 16.93 14.40
CA GLY A 142 0.22 17.87 15.50
C GLY A 142 0.81 19.27 15.33
N ALA A 143 1.83 19.43 14.48
CA ALA A 143 2.37 20.74 14.11
C ALA A 143 1.46 21.57 13.17
N TYR A 144 0.50 20.93 12.49
CA TYR A 144 -0.32 21.53 11.44
C TYR A 144 -1.76 21.81 11.87
N GLY A 145 -2.25 21.20 12.94
CA GLY A 145 -3.62 21.37 13.40
C GLY A 145 -3.82 20.87 14.83
N SER A 146 -4.93 21.26 15.44
CA SER A 146 -5.28 20.77 16.78
C SER A 146 -5.62 19.28 16.75
N ALA A 147 -5.43 18.60 17.88
CA ALA A 147 -5.70 17.17 18.01
C ALA A 147 -7.14 16.81 17.65
N GLU A 148 -8.11 17.67 18.01
CA GLU A 148 -9.53 17.48 17.71
C GLU A 148 -9.79 17.50 16.19
N THR A 149 -9.19 18.46 15.47
CA THR A 149 -9.35 18.59 14.03
C THR A 149 -8.70 17.43 13.29
N LEU A 150 -7.49 17.02 13.71
CA LEU A 150 -6.78 15.87 13.10
C LEU A 150 -7.52 14.56 13.35
N LEU A 151 -8.07 14.39 14.55
CA LEU A 151 -8.89 13.22 14.88
C LEU A 151 -10.17 13.21 14.04
N ALA A 152 -10.85 14.35 13.90
CA ALA A 152 -12.02 14.48 13.04
C ALA A 152 -11.70 14.13 11.57
N CYS A 153 -10.58 14.64 11.03
CA CYS A 153 -10.10 14.26 9.69
C CYS A 153 -9.94 12.75 9.55
N SER A 154 -9.28 12.11 10.51
CA SER A 154 -9.03 10.66 10.48
C SER A 154 -10.32 9.84 10.52
N ILE A 155 -11.29 10.25 11.35
CA ILE A 155 -12.60 9.59 11.47
C ILE A 155 -13.41 9.76 10.19
N THR A 156 -13.45 10.98 9.63
CA THR A 156 -14.15 11.25 8.38
C THR A 156 -13.56 10.47 7.22
N LEU A 157 -12.23 10.39 7.12
CA LEU A 157 -11.56 9.63 6.09
C LEU A 157 -11.85 8.12 6.22
N ALA A 158 -11.68 7.56 7.43
CA ALA A 158 -11.92 6.14 7.69
C ALA A 158 -13.40 5.78 7.48
N GLY A 159 -14.31 6.56 8.07
CA GLY A 159 -15.75 6.38 7.95
C GLY A 159 -16.23 6.51 6.51
N GLY A 160 -15.79 7.55 5.80
CA GLY A 160 -16.10 7.75 4.38
C GLY A 160 -15.64 6.58 3.52
N MET A 161 -14.41 6.08 3.75
CA MET A 161 -13.93 4.88 3.06
C MET A 161 -14.75 3.63 3.36
N ILE A 162 -15.11 3.40 4.63
CA ILE A 162 -15.92 2.24 5.03
C ILE A 162 -17.29 2.32 4.34
N ILE A 163 -17.93 3.48 4.36
CA ILE A 163 -19.23 3.71 3.74
C ILE A 163 -19.15 3.45 2.23
N VAL A 164 -18.23 4.10 1.53
CA VAL A 164 -18.09 3.94 0.07
C VAL A 164 -17.78 2.49 -0.30
N ARG A 165 -16.85 1.82 0.41
CA ARG A 165 -16.54 0.41 0.16
C ARG A 165 -17.73 -0.50 0.42
N SER A 166 -18.49 -0.24 1.49
CA SER A 166 -19.69 -1.01 1.81
C SER A 166 -20.77 -0.83 0.75
N LEU A 167 -20.97 0.41 0.27
CA LEU A 167 -21.94 0.70 -0.80
C LEU A 167 -21.57 0.01 -2.11
N ILE A 168 -20.30 0.07 -2.52
CA ILE A 168 -19.81 -0.67 -3.70
C ILE A 168 -19.99 -2.18 -3.49
N GLY A 169 -19.60 -2.70 -2.33
CA GLY A 169 -19.75 -4.11 -1.99
C GLY A 169 -21.21 -4.59 -2.06
N VAL A 170 -22.15 -3.78 -1.55
CA VAL A 170 -23.59 -4.07 -1.63
C VAL A 170 -24.11 -3.98 -3.06
N ALA A 171 -23.69 -2.98 -3.84
CA ALA A 171 -24.10 -2.82 -5.22
C ALA A 171 -23.71 -4.03 -6.10
N PHE A 172 -22.53 -4.60 -5.86
CA PHE A 172 -22.00 -5.75 -6.60
C PHE A 172 -22.21 -7.10 -5.89
N ALA A 173 -22.86 -7.12 -4.72
CA ALA A 173 -23.01 -8.34 -3.90
C ALA A 173 -23.65 -9.50 -4.68
N ARG A 174 -24.61 -9.20 -5.55
CA ARG A 174 -25.29 -10.21 -6.38
C ARG A 174 -24.36 -10.84 -7.41
N GLU A 175 -23.50 -10.06 -8.03
CA GLU A 175 -22.54 -10.53 -9.03
C GLU A 175 -21.47 -11.39 -8.37
N PHE A 176 -20.90 -10.93 -7.25
CA PHE A 176 -19.96 -11.73 -6.45
C PHE A 176 -20.57 -13.05 -5.96
N THR A 177 -21.84 -13.03 -5.52
CA THR A 177 -22.52 -14.26 -5.09
C THR A 177 -22.72 -15.23 -6.27
N ARG A 178 -23.02 -14.71 -7.46
CA ARG A 178 -23.21 -15.51 -8.68
C ARG A 178 -21.89 -16.13 -9.14
N GLU A 179 -20.80 -15.38 -9.16
CA GLU A 179 -19.47 -15.87 -9.50
C GLU A 179 -18.98 -16.91 -8.50
N ALA A 180 -19.14 -16.66 -7.20
CA ALA A 180 -18.78 -17.61 -6.16
C ALA A 180 -19.57 -18.92 -6.26
N TYR A 181 -20.87 -18.84 -6.55
CA TYR A 181 -21.70 -20.04 -6.74
C TYR A 181 -21.34 -20.81 -8.03
N ALA A 182 -21.01 -20.09 -9.11
CA ALA A 182 -20.55 -20.70 -10.35
C ALA A 182 -19.20 -21.40 -10.20
N ALA A 183 -18.25 -20.78 -9.48
CA ALA A 183 -16.96 -21.40 -9.16
C ALA A 183 -17.12 -22.65 -8.30
N ALA A 184 -17.92 -22.58 -7.22
CA ALA A 184 -18.18 -23.71 -6.35
C ALA A 184 -18.85 -24.90 -7.07
N LYS A 185 -19.69 -24.62 -8.07
CA LYS A 185 -20.33 -25.65 -8.90
C LYS A 185 -19.38 -26.23 -9.95
N GLY A 186 -18.45 -25.43 -10.47
CA GLY A 186 -17.41 -25.88 -11.40
C GLY A 186 -16.44 -26.86 -10.73
N ASP A 187 -16.00 -26.55 -9.51
CA ASP A 187 -15.12 -27.43 -8.73
C ASP A 187 -15.80 -28.76 -8.37
N ALA A 188 -17.10 -28.73 -8.02
CA ALA A 188 -17.87 -29.94 -7.72
C ALA A 188 -18.11 -30.85 -8.94
N ALA A 189 -18.24 -30.27 -10.15
CA ALA A 189 -18.37 -31.05 -11.38
C ALA A 189 -17.05 -31.68 -11.85
N GLN A 190 -15.92 -31.11 -11.44
CA GLN A 190 -14.58 -31.62 -11.76
C GLN A 190 -14.16 -32.77 -10.85
N SER A 191 -14.61 -32.78 -9.58
CA SER A 191 -14.38 -33.91 -8.65
C SER A 191 -15.17 -35.18 -9.05
N ASP A 192 -16.40 -35.04 -9.55
CA ASP A 192 -17.21 -36.19 -10.00
C ASP A 192 -16.62 -36.91 -11.24
N HIS A 193 -15.71 -36.27 -11.97
CA HIS A 193 -15.06 -36.83 -13.16
C HIS A 193 -13.72 -37.54 -12.88
N GLU A 194 -13.10 -37.33 -11.72
CA GLU A 194 -11.86 -38.05 -11.31
C GLU A 194 -12.16 -39.37 -10.58
N ASP A 195 -13.42 -39.59 -10.17
CA ASP A 195 -13.87 -40.78 -9.43
C ASP A 195 -14.52 -41.88 -10.32
N LEU A 196 -14.41 -41.78 -11.64
CA LEU A 196 -14.86 -42.79 -12.63
C LEU A 196 -13.69 -43.37 -13.43
#